data_AF-A0ABC9VN94-F1
#
_entry.id   AF-A0ABC9VN94-F1
#
_cell.length_a   1.000
_cell.length_b   1.000
_cell.length_c   1.000
_cell.angle_alpha   90.00
_cell.angle_beta   90.00
_cell.angle_gamma   90.00
#
_symmetry.space_group_name_H-M   'P 1'
#
loop_
_entity.id
_entity.type
_entity.pdbx_description
1 polymer ?
#
loop_
_entity_poly.entity_id
_entity_poly.type
_entity_poly.pdbx_seq_one_letter_code
_entity_poly.pdbx_strand_id
1 'polypeptide(L)'
;MAHRNIAYIGGKSAVVNLDGKIVLRKDDLREDGYIAWMKMHNFDQYCHIFTANWSADEALEATNQLLQLKDRPTAIVVASDPMALGVYKALNDAKLLIMLDFT
;
A
#
# COMPACT_ATOMS: atom_id res chain seq x y z
N MET A 1 -20.43 -6.83 4.15
CA MET A 1 -19.52 -6.83 5.32
C MET A 1 -18.33 -5.96 4.96
N ALA A 2 -17.92 -5.04 5.84
CA ALA A 2 -16.81 -4.12 5.56
C ALA A 2 -15.46 -4.77 5.90
N HIS A 3 -14.43 -4.53 5.08
CA HIS A 3 -13.06 -4.98 5.30
C HIS A 3 -12.44 -4.28 6.51
N ARG A 4 -11.66 -5.03 7.32
CA ARG A 4 -11.02 -4.50 8.55
C ARG A 4 -9.50 -4.70 8.57
N ASN A 5 -9.03 -5.80 7.98
CA ASN A 5 -7.62 -6.04 7.71
C ASN A 5 -7.36 -5.63 6.26
N ILE A 6 -6.81 -4.42 6.08
CA ILE A 6 -6.57 -3.78 4.79
C ILE A 6 -5.09 -3.40 4.76
N ALA A 7 -4.37 -3.79 3.72
CA ALA A 7 -2.99 -3.37 3.52
C ALA A 7 -2.90 -2.15 2.59
N TYR A 8 -1.83 -1.39 2.70
CA TYR A 8 -1.48 -0.27 1.84
C TYR A 8 -0.14 -0.51 1.14
N ILE A 9 -0.09 -0.29 -0.16
CA ILE A 9 1.14 -0.36 -0.97
C ILE A 9 1.33 0.98 -1.67
N GLY A 10 2.40 1.70 -1.33
CA GLY A 10 2.69 3.04 -1.85
C GLY A 10 4.17 3.29 -2.08
N GLY A 11 4.55 4.47 -2.58
CA GLY A 11 5.95 4.86 -2.72
C GLY A 11 6.36 5.92 -1.69
N LYS A 12 7.66 6.09 -1.47
CA LYS A 12 8.18 7.25 -0.72
C LYS A 12 8.10 8.48 -1.60
N SER A 13 7.55 9.57 -1.07
CA SER A 13 7.47 10.84 -1.78
C SER A 13 8.68 11.71 -1.47
N ALA A 14 9.41 12.11 -2.51
CA ALA A 14 10.44 13.14 -2.40
C ALA A 14 9.77 14.52 -2.51
N VAL A 15 9.96 15.37 -1.51
CA VAL A 15 9.43 16.74 -1.50
C VAL A 15 10.59 17.70 -1.60
N VAL A 16 10.44 18.72 -2.43
CA VAL A 16 11.40 19.84 -2.48
C VAL A 16 10.96 20.85 -1.44
N ASN A 17 11.79 21.06 -0.42
CA ASN A 17 11.59 22.13 0.55
C ASN A 17 11.73 23.50 -0.13
N LEU A 18 11.21 24.55 0.53
CA LEU A 18 11.35 25.95 0.07
C LEU A 18 12.81 26.40 -0.10
N ASP A 19 13.77 25.71 0.51
CA ASP A 19 15.21 25.91 0.35
C ASP A 19 15.82 25.15 -0.84
N GLY A 20 14.99 24.51 -1.68
CA GLY A 20 15.42 23.75 -2.85
C GLY A 20 15.98 22.36 -2.53
N LYS A 21 16.03 21.95 -1.25
CA LYS A 21 16.51 20.61 -0.88
C LYS A 21 15.44 19.56 -1.12
N ILE A 22 15.83 18.49 -1.80
CA ILE A 22 15.04 17.28 -1.89
C ILE A 22 15.11 16.58 -0.54
N VAL A 23 13.99 16.55 0.17
CA VAL A 23 13.81 15.75 1.38
C VAL A 23 12.90 14.60 1.03
N LEU A 24 13.38 13.37 1.25
CA LEU A 24 12.52 12.20 1.25
C LEU A 24 11.54 12.38 2.41
N ARG A 25 10.27 12.71 2.12
CA ARG A 25 9.24 12.58 3.13
C ARG A 25 9.13 11.11 3.46
N LYS A 26 9.09 10.82 4.75
CA LYS A 26 8.98 9.46 5.25
C LYS A 26 7.66 8.84 4.78
N ASP A 27 6.61 9.66 4.68
CA ASP A 27 5.24 9.23 4.46
C ASP A 27 4.55 10.13 3.38
N ASP A 28 3.86 9.51 2.42
CA ASP A 28 3.04 10.18 1.39
C ASP A 28 1.65 10.55 1.97
N LEU A 29 1.01 11.62 1.47
CA LEU A 29 -0.31 12.04 1.95
C LEU A 29 -1.38 10.94 1.86
N ARG A 30 -1.26 10.02 0.88
CA ARG A 30 -2.16 8.85 0.76
C ARG A 30 -1.93 7.85 1.89
N GLU A 31 -0.68 7.67 2.32
CA GLU A 31 -0.33 6.83 3.47
C GLU A 31 -0.89 7.42 4.76
N ASP A 32 -0.73 8.74 4.96
CA ASP A 32 -1.30 9.46 6.10
C ASP A 32 -2.84 9.30 6.14
N GLY A 33 -3.49 9.43 4.98
CA GLY A 33 -4.93 9.23 4.83
C GLY A 33 -5.38 7.82 5.21
N TYR A 34 -4.67 6.80 4.73
CA TYR A 34 -4.90 5.41 5.09
C TYR A 34 -4.75 5.17 6.61
N ILE A 35 -3.65 5.64 7.21
CA ILE A 35 -3.40 5.49 8.65
C ILE A 35 -4.49 6.20 9.46
N ALA A 36 -4.87 7.42 9.08
CA ALA A 36 -5.92 8.18 9.76
C ALA A 36 -7.27 7.46 9.70
N TRP A 37 -7.63 6.90 8.54
CA TRP A 37 -8.86 6.14 8.36
C TRP A 37 -8.87 4.88 9.23
N MET A 38 -7.77 4.12 9.26
CA MET A 38 -7.64 2.90 10.07
C MET A 38 -7.76 3.21 11.57
N LYS A 39 -7.12 4.29 12.04
CA LYS A 39 -7.21 4.75 13.44
C LYS A 39 -8.61 5.20 13.81
N MET A 40 -9.29 5.95 12.94
CA MET A 40 -10.66 6.42 13.17
C MET A 40 -11.65 5.27 13.37
N HIS A 41 -11.37 4.10 12.79
CA HIS A 41 -12.20 2.91 12.92
C HIS A 41 -11.68 1.87 13.94
N ASN A 42 -10.64 2.20 14.72
CA ASN A 42 -9.98 1.31 15.69
C ASN A 42 -9.43 0.01 15.07
N PHE A 43 -8.86 0.12 13.85
CA PHE A 43 -8.22 -0.97 13.12
C PHE A 43 -6.70 -0.82 13.03
N ASP A 44 -6.11 0.05 13.85
CA ASP A 44 -4.68 0.36 13.86
C ASP A 44 -3.78 -0.86 14.02
N GLN A 45 -4.24 -1.87 14.77
CA GLN A 45 -3.53 -3.16 14.91
C GLN A 45 -3.41 -3.99 13.62
N TYR A 46 -4.20 -3.66 12.59
CA TYR A 46 -4.21 -4.35 11.29
C TYR A 46 -3.54 -3.54 10.18
N CYS A 47 -2.84 -2.45 10.53
CA CYS A 47 -2.12 -1.66 9.55
C CYS A 47 -0.93 -2.44 8.98
N HIS A 48 -0.99 -2.72 7.68
CA HIS A 48 0.11 -3.31 6.93
C HIS A 48 0.52 -2.34 5.82
N ILE A 49 1.72 -1.77 5.92
CA ILE A 49 2.22 -0.77 4.98
C ILE A 49 3.46 -1.34 4.29
N PHE A 50 3.46 -1.29 2.95
CA PHE A 50 4.59 -1.71 2.13
C PHE A 50 5.00 -0.58 1.17
N THR A 51 6.31 -0.45 0.96
CA THR A 51 6.88 0.53 0.03
C THR A 51 7.24 -0.15 -1.30
N ALA A 52 6.88 0.49 -2.40
CA ALA A 52 7.10 0.02 -3.78
C ALA A 52 7.64 1.11 -4.72
N ASN A 53 8.21 2.20 -4.17
CA ASN A 53 8.82 3.34 -4.91
C ASN A 53 8.10 3.76 -6.21
N TRP A 54 6.76 3.75 -6.21
CA TRP A 54 5.94 4.12 -7.38
C TRP A 54 6.11 3.22 -8.62
N SER A 55 6.64 2.00 -8.46
CA SER A 55 6.95 1.05 -9.53
C SER A 55 6.05 -0.20 -9.49
N ALA A 56 5.67 -0.71 -10.66
CA ALA A 56 4.94 -1.97 -10.81
C ALA A 56 5.74 -3.17 -10.30
N ASP A 57 7.04 -3.22 -10.62
CA ASP A 57 7.90 -4.35 -10.26
C ASP A 57 8.07 -4.45 -8.73
N GLU A 58 8.33 -3.32 -8.08
CA GLU A 58 8.44 -3.29 -6.62
C GLU A 58 7.09 -3.54 -5.94
N ALA A 59 5.97 -3.12 -6.54
CA ALA A 59 4.64 -3.42 -6.02
C ALA A 59 4.32 -4.92 -6.08
N LEU A 60 4.78 -5.61 -7.14
CA LEU A 60 4.70 -7.05 -7.25
C LEU A 60 5.51 -7.74 -6.15
N GLU A 61 6.75 -7.30 -5.91
CA GLU A 61 7.60 -7.83 -4.84
C GLU A 61 7.00 -7.61 -3.45
N ALA A 62 6.54 -6.39 -3.17
CA ALA A 62 5.85 -6.04 -1.93
C ALA A 62 4.60 -6.91 -1.71
N THR A 63 3.81 -7.15 -2.76
CA THR A 63 2.63 -8.02 -2.67
C THR A 63 3.02 -9.47 -2.39
N ASN A 64 4.09 -9.98 -3.01
CA ASN A 64 4.57 -11.33 -2.73
C ASN A 64 5.00 -11.49 -1.26
N GLN A 65 5.61 -10.46 -0.66
CA GLN A 65 5.93 -10.44 0.77
C GLN A 65 4.65 -10.43 1.64
N LEU A 66 3.68 -9.57 1.30
CA LEU A 66 2.38 -9.49 1.96
C LEU A 66 1.65 -10.86 1.95
N LEU A 67 1.72 -11.62 0.85
CA LEU A 67 1.09 -12.93 0.74
C LEU A 67 1.71 -14.01 1.65
N GLN A 68 2.91 -13.77 2.19
CA GLN A 68 3.53 -14.67 3.19
C GLN A 68 3.05 -14.43 4.61
N LEU A 69 2.29 -13.36 4.87
CA LEU A 69 1.72 -13.11 6.19
C LEU A 69 0.78 -14.24 6.60
N LYS A 70 0.88 -14.64 7.88
CA LYS A 70 -0.01 -15.65 8.47
C LYS A 70 -1.46 -15.16 8.49
N ASP A 71 -1.65 -13.91 8.92
CA ASP A 71 -2.94 -13.23 8.93
C ASP A 71 -3.02 -12.27 7.74
N ARG A 72 -3.54 -12.78 6.63
CA ARG A 72 -3.56 -12.04 5.36
C ARG A 72 -4.61 -10.93 5.37
N PRO A 73 -4.31 -9.77 4.76
CA PRO A 73 -5.31 -8.73 4.53
C PRO A 73 -6.38 -9.22 3.56
N THR A 74 -7.56 -8.64 3.68
CA THR A 74 -8.74 -8.96 2.85
C THR A 74 -8.93 -7.97 1.71
N ALA A 75 -8.22 -6.85 1.75
CA ALA A 75 -8.17 -5.84 0.70
C ALA A 75 -6.79 -5.17 0.68
N ILE A 76 -6.40 -4.64 -0.48
CA ILE A 76 -5.17 -3.87 -0.67
C ILE A 76 -5.55 -2.52 -1.30
N VAL A 77 -5.13 -1.43 -0.66
CA VAL A 77 -5.16 -0.07 -1.21
C VAL A 77 -3.82 0.20 -1.87
N VAL A 78 -3.83 0.64 -3.12
CA VAL A 78 -2.61 0.92 -3.89
C VAL A 78 -2.55 2.38 -4.27
N ALA A 79 -1.40 3.01 -4.04
CA ALA A 79 -1.29 4.46 -4.17
C ALA A 79 -1.20 4.96 -5.62
N SER A 80 -1.07 4.10 -6.64
CA SER A 80 -1.08 4.49 -8.06
C SER A 80 -1.41 3.34 -9.02
N ASP A 81 -1.93 3.68 -10.21
CA ASP A 81 -2.31 2.70 -11.25
C ASP A 81 -1.16 1.80 -11.73
N PRO A 82 0.07 2.30 -11.99
CA PRO A 82 1.18 1.42 -12.37
C PRO A 82 1.51 0.38 -11.30
N MET A 83 1.47 0.76 -10.02
CA MET A 83 1.69 -0.17 -8.92
C MET A 83 0.57 -1.21 -8.84
N ALA A 84 -0.67 -0.79 -9.08
CA ALA A 84 -1.82 -1.68 -9.03
C ALA A 84 -1.72 -2.82 -10.06
N LEU A 85 -1.09 -2.60 -11.21
CA LEU A 85 -0.77 -3.68 -12.16
C LEU A 85 0.21 -4.72 -11.58
N GLY A 86 1.23 -4.26 -10.84
CA GLY A 86 2.16 -5.13 -10.13
C GLY A 86 1.48 -5.97 -9.05
N VAL A 87 0.63 -5.33 -8.25
CA VAL A 87 -0.20 -6.02 -7.23
C VAL A 87 -1.11 -7.05 -7.89
N TYR A 88 -1.84 -6.66 -8.94
CA TYR A 88 -2.73 -7.55 -9.67
C TYR A 88 -1.99 -8.78 -10.22
N LYS A 89 -0.80 -8.56 -10.80
CA LYS A 89 0.03 -9.65 -11.30
C LYS A 89 0.43 -10.63 -10.19
N ALA A 90 0.88 -10.14 -9.03
CA ALA A 90 1.23 -11.00 -7.89
C ALA A 90 0.03 -11.82 -7.38
N LEU A 91 -1.15 -11.20 -7.29
CA LEU A 91 -2.38 -11.88 -6.88
C LEU A 91 -2.80 -12.96 -7.89
N ASN A 92 -2.73 -12.64 -9.18
CA ASN A 92 -3.04 -13.57 -10.26
C ASN A 92 -2.08 -14.76 -10.28
N ASP A 93 -0.77 -14.50 -10.12
CA ASP A 93 0.27 -15.55 -10.08
C ASP A 93 0.06 -16.47 -8.86
N ALA A 94 -0.46 -15.93 -7.75
CA ALA A 94 -0.85 -16.68 -6.55
C ALA A 94 -2.25 -17.33 -6.63
N LYS A 95 -3.02 -17.09 -7.70
CA LYS A 95 -4.43 -17.53 -7.87
C LYS A 95 -5.35 -17.09 -6.72
N LEU A 96 -5.14 -15.88 -6.19
CA LEU A 96 -5.91 -15.32 -5.08
C LEU A 96 -6.89 -14.24 -5.54
N LEU A 97 -8.05 -14.21 -4.90
CA LEU A 97 -9.04 -13.14 -5.02
C LEU A 97 -8.94 -12.26 -3.77
N ILE A 98 -8.12 -11.20 -3.84
CA ILE A 98 -8.10 -10.10 -2.87
C ILE A 98 -8.67 -8.88 -3.57
N MET A 99 -9.57 -8.12 -2.91
CA MET A 99 -10.10 -6.90 -3.50
C MET A 99 -9.00 -5.83 -3.61
N LEU A 100 -8.92 -5.21 -4.79
CA LEU A 100 -8.01 -4.10 -5.06
C LEU A 100 -8.83 -2.82 -5.11
N ASP A 101 -8.41 -1.80 -4.34
CA ASP A 101 -9.03 -0.49 -4.35
C ASP A 101 -8.05 0.57 -4.86
N PHE A 102 -8.56 1.49 -5.67
CA PHE A 102 -7.80 2.56 -6.33
C PHE A 102 -8.25 3.89 -5.72
N THR A 103 -7.32 4.63 -5.11
CA THR A 103 -7.55 5.99 -4.56
C THR A 103 -7.33 7.09 -5.58
#